data_AF-A0A5N3UM88-F1
#
_entry.id   AF-A0A5N3UM88-F1
#
_cell.length_a   1.000
_cell.length_b   1.000
_cell.length_c   1.000
_cell.angle_alpha   90.00
_cell.angle_beta   90.00
_cell.angle_gamma   90.00
#
_symmetry.space_group_name_H-M   'P 1'
#
loop_
_entity.id
_entity.type
_entity.pdbx_description
1 polymer ?
#
loop_
_entity_poly.entity_id
_entity_poly.type
_entity_poly.pdbx_seq_one_letter_code
_entity_poly.pdbx_strand_id
1 'polypeptide(L)' 'MISVERVIEYTDLKKEAPWEYENRPLPSWPHEGNIFFDINFRYSLDGPLVSLSHLPL' A
#
# COMPACT_ATOMS: atom_id res chain seq x y z
N MET A 1 24.09 -25.56 1.72
CA MET A 1 23.65 -25.01 3.02
C MET A 1 22.38 -24.20 2.75
N ILE A 2 21.21 -24.83 2.85
CA ILE A 2 19.95 -24.28 2.31
C ILE A 2 19.43 -23.08 3.13
N SER A 3 19.78 -23.00 4.42
CA SER A 3 19.27 -21.95 5.30
C SER A 3 19.81 -20.54 5.00
N VAL A 4 21.03 -20.42 4.48
CA VAL A 4 21.64 -19.10 4.19
C VAL A 4 21.11 -18.55 2.87
N GLU A 5 20.97 -19.40 1.87
CA GLU A 5 20.41 -19.03 0.56
C GLU A 5 18.99 -18.46 0.71
N ARG A 6 18.13 -19.10 1.51
CA ARG A 6 16.77 -18.57 1.78
C ARG A 6 16.74 -17.23 2.50
N VAL A 7 17.69 -16.96 3.41
CA VAL A 7 17.74 -15.65 4.09
C VAL A 7 18.05 -14.54 3.09
N ILE A 8 18.96 -14.80 2.15
CA ILE A 8 19.31 -13.84 1.08
C ILE A 8 18.11 -13.63 0.15
N GLU A 9 17.38 -14.70 -0.19
CA GLU A 9 16.16 -14.57 -1.01
C GLU A 9 15.14 -13.61 -0.40
N TYR A 10 14.91 -13.64 0.93
CA TYR A 10 14.01 -12.70 1.59
C TYR A 10 14.56 -11.26 1.64
N THR A 11 15.88 -11.08 1.70
CA THR A 11 16.49 -9.75 1.66
C THR A 11 16.38 -9.09 0.29
N ASP A 12 16.22 -9.86 -0.79
CA ASP A 12 16.13 -9.35 -2.15
C ASP A 12 14.69 -9.16 -2.67
N LEU A 13 13.67 -9.54 -1.89
CA LEU A 13 12.27 -9.26 -2.23
C LEU A 13 11.98 -7.76 -2.34
N LYS A 14 10.97 -7.42 -3.17
CA LYS A 14 10.43 -6.06 -3.28
C LYS A 14 10.08 -5.54 -1.89
N LYS A 15 10.67 -4.39 -1.54
CA LYS A 15 10.45 -3.74 -0.25
C LYS A 15 9.17 -2.93 -0.25
N GLU A 16 8.60 -2.78 0.94
CA GLU A 16 7.52 -1.85 1.19
C GLU A 16 8.00 -0.40 1.06
N ALA A 17 7.03 0.51 0.99
CA ALA A 17 7.29 1.94 1.10
C ALA A 17 8.10 2.27 2.38
N PRO A 18 8.96 3.30 2.36
CA PRO A 18 9.57 3.82 3.57
C PRO A 18 8.53 4.23 4.61
N TRP A 19 8.87 4.07 5.89
CA TRP A 19 8.04 4.50 7.02
C TRP A 19 7.78 6.01 7.04
N GLU A 20 8.72 6.78 6.50
CA GLU A 20 8.72 8.22 6.55
C GLU A 20 8.90 8.80 5.15
N TYR A 21 8.09 9.80 4.82
CA TYR A 21 8.24 10.60 3.61
C TYR A 21 8.63 12.02 3.98
N GLU A 22 9.38 12.69 3.09
CA GLU A 22 9.69 14.12 3.23
C GLU A 22 8.43 14.98 3.10
N ASN A 23 7.55 14.60 2.17
CA ASN A 23 6.29 15.31 1.89
C ASN A 23 5.17 14.85 2.83
N ARG A 24 5.31 15.10 4.13
CA ARG A 24 4.24 14.85 5.09
C ARG A 24 3.15 15.91 4.97
N PRO A 25 1.88 15.54 5.17
CA PRO A 25 0.83 16.53 5.27
C PRO A 25 1.08 17.45 6.46
N LEU A 26 0.57 18.68 6.39
CA LEU A 26 0.65 19.64 7.49
C LEU A 26 0.03 19.05 8.77
N PRO A 27 0.49 19.43 9.97
CA PRO A 27 -0.10 18.93 11.22
C PRO A 27 -1.61 19.19 11.36
N SER A 28 -2.12 20.22 10.67
CA SER A 28 -3.54 20.57 10.63
C SER A 28 -4.35 19.80 9.57
N TRP A 29 -3.72 18.89 8.82
CA TRP A 29 -4.42 18.08 7.83
C TRP A 29 -4.99 16.81 8.47
N PRO A 30 -6.19 16.36 8.08
CA PRO A 30 -7.14 17.06 7.20
C PRO A 30 -7.89 18.15 7.97
N HIS A 31 -7.91 19.37 7.43
CA HIS A 31 -8.39 20.57 8.13
C HIS A 31 -9.86 20.48 8.59
N GLU A 32 -10.69 19.82 7.79
CA GLU A 32 -12.12 19.65 8.05
C GLU A 32 -12.50 18.19 8.32
N GLY A 33 -11.52 17.29 8.45
CA GLY A 33 -11.78 15.84 8.52
C GLY A 33 -12.25 15.21 7.20
N ASN A 34 -12.43 16.01 6.15
CA ASN A 34 -12.89 15.54 4.84
C ASN A 34 -11.76 14.90 4.05
N ILE A 35 -11.94 13.64 3.65
CA ILE A 35 -11.03 12.90 2.78
C ILE A 35 -11.83 12.32 1.61
N PHE A 36 -11.42 12.63 0.39
CA PHE A 36 -12.07 12.15 -0.84
C PHE A 36 -11.20 11.10 -1.51
N PHE A 37 -11.83 10.00 -1.93
CA PHE A 37 -11.17 8.91 -2.64
C PHE A 37 -11.87 8.68 -3.98
N ASP A 38 -11.14 8.84 -5.08
CA ASP A 38 -11.55 8.40 -6.41
C ASP A 38 -10.48 7.44 -6.95
N ILE A 39 -10.46 6.23 -6.40
CA ILE A 39 -9.40 5.24 -6.63
C ILE A 39 -9.96 3.83 -6.78
N ASN A 40 -9.26 3.01 -7.56
CA ASN A 40 -9.55 1.59 -7.77
C ASN A 40 -8.48 0.73 -7.09
N PHE A 41 -8.88 -0.40 -6.53
CA PHE A 41 -7.98 -1.31 -5.83
C PHE A 41 -7.87 -2.66 -6.54
N ARG A 42 -6.81 -3.41 -6.23
CA ARG A 42 -6.60 -4.77 -6.76
C ARG A 42 -5.74 -5.57 -5.78
N TYR A 43 -6.09 -6.84 -5.58
CA TYR A 43 -5.35 -7.72 -4.65
C TYR A 43 -4.04 -8.27 -5.24
N SER A 44 -3.98 -8.47 -6.55
CA SER A 44 -2.79 -8.95 -7.26
C SER A 44 -2.61 -8.16 -8.55
N LEU A 45 -1.39 -8.16 -9.11
CA LEU A 45 -1.11 -7.48 -10.37
C LEU A 45 -1.88 -8.05 -11.58
N ASP A 46 -2.52 -9.22 -11.41
CA ASP A 46 -3.26 -9.92 -12.47
C ASP A 46 -4.75 -10.19 -12.12
N GLY A 47 -5.23 -9.80 -10.94
CA GLY A 47 -6.63 -10.01 -10.50
C GLY A 47 -7.70 -9.09 -11.14
N PRO A 48 -8.97 -9.12 -10.75
CA PRO A 48 -9.94 -8.11 -11.16
C PRO A 48 -9.79 -6.81 -10.35
N LEU A 49 -10.12 -5.66 -10.95
CA LEU A 49 -10.25 -4.39 -10.22
C LEU A 49 -11.45 -4.46 -9.26
N VAL A 50 -11.25 -3.99 -8.03
CA VAL A 50 -12.28 -3.86 -7.01
C VAL A 50 -12.52 -2.38 -6.77
N SER A 51 -13.71 -1.92 -7.11
CA SER A 51 -14.15 -0.55 -6.84
C SER A 51 -15.00 -0.52 -5.57
N LEU A 52 -14.75 0.47 -4.71
CA LEU A 52 -15.44 0.60 -3.42
C LEU A 52 -16.96 0.78 -3.57
N SER A 53 -17.43 1.26 -4.72
CA SER A 53 -18.86 1.44 -5.04
C SER A 53 -19.64 0.13 -5.23
N HIS A 54 -18.96 -1.02 -5.28
CA HIS A 54 -19.57 -2.33 -5.58
C HIS A 54 -19.59 -3.30 -4.38
N LEU A 55 -19.32 -2.84 -3.16
CA LEU A 55 -19.50 -3.67 -1.97
C LEU A 55 -20.99 -3.72 -1.60
N PRO A 56 -21.67 -4.89 -1.67
CA PRO A 56 -22.99 -5.03 -1.08
C PRO A 56 -22.85 -5.00 0.45
N LEU A 57 -23.73 -4.23 1.10
CA LEU A 57 -23.90 -4.18 2.56
C LEU A 57 -24.26 -5.55 3.13
#